data_AF-A0A936XEF4-F1
#
_entry.id   AF-A0A936XEF4-F1
#
_cell.length_a   1.000
_cell.length_b   1.000
_cell.length_c   1.000
_cell.angle_alpha   90.00
_cell.angle_beta   90.00
_cell.angle_gamma   90.00
#
_symmetry.space_group_name_H-M   'P 1'
#
loop_
_entity.id
_entity.type
_entity.pdbx_description
1 polymer ?
#
loop_
_entity_poly.entity_id
_entity_poly.type
_entity_poly.pdbx_seq_one_letter_code
_entity_poly.pdbx_strand_id
1 'polypeptide(L)'
;YVDPAMTHNALIRETSSEAAYKLIGPYKVVGTSFLFGEKNKGSLYTPESGASHGVFISYNTYNQEVEFLGASNPNKALTKTPGQIDSMEIDANPNVGLENPLKLIYGSHLGTNDKSFYVLVFKGSRFSLYKKYKSDLGYVSTNYVQSELRQFDLSFEFYYTDSTRSGFKKIEKEFGKCGQRIQAGQRHYFPGGSYRFYCKSRSRAAECISIS
;
A
#
# COMPACT_ATOMS: atom_id res chain seq x y z
N TYR A 1 -1.17 -13.54 7.97
CA TYR A 1 -2.13 -12.60 7.36
C TYR A 1 -1.68 -12.33 5.94
N VAL A 2 -2.56 -12.57 4.95
CA VAL A 2 -2.30 -12.33 3.53
C VAL A 2 -2.84 -10.94 3.21
N ASP A 3 -2.06 -10.13 2.50
CA ASP A 3 -2.45 -8.77 2.21
C ASP A 3 -3.51 -8.68 1.10
N PRO A 4 -4.66 -8.01 1.31
CA PRO A 4 -5.73 -7.95 0.32
C PRO A 4 -5.31 -7.40 -1.04
N ALA A 5 -4.47 -6.36 -1.08
CA ALA A 5 -4.00 -5.76 -2.34
C ALA A 5 -3.07 -6.72 -3.11
N MET A 6 -2.25 -7.49 -2.40
CA MET A 6 -1.41 -8.52 -3.02
C MET A 6 -2.25 -9.66 -3.60
N THR A 7 -3.25 -10.14 -2.86
CA THR A 7 -4.17 -11.18 -3.34
C THR A 7 -4.94 -10.71 -4.58
N HIS A 8 -5.48 -9.49 -4.55
CA HIS A 8 -6.21 -8.92 -5.67
C HIS A 8 -5.34 -8.81 -6.93
N ASN A 9 -4.10 -8.34 -6.79
CA ASN A 9 -3.17 -8.26 -7.92
C ASN A 9 -2.77 -9.63 -8.45
N ALA A 10 -2.66 -10.65 -7.59
CA ALA A 10 -2.44 -12.03 -8.03
C ALA A 10 -3.64 -12.56 -8.84
N LEU A 11 -4.87 -12.36 -8.34
CA LEU A 11 -6.10 -12.76 -9.03
C LEU A 11 -6.25 -12.08 -10.39
N ILE A 12 -5.93 -10.78 -10.49
CA ILE A 12 -5.95 -10.08 -11.78
C ILE A 12 -4.97 -10.74 -12.75
N ARG A 13 -3.76 -11.10 -12.33
CA ARG A 13 -2.81 -11.77 -13.24
C ARG A 13 -3.31 -13.11 -13.74
N GLU A 14 -4.00 -13.87 -12.89
CA GLU A 14 -4.57 -15.18 -13.25
C GLU A 14 -5.78 -15.07 -14.18
N THR A 15 -6.59 -14.02 -14.01
CA THR A 15 -7.83 -13.80 -14.77
C THR A 15 -7.67 -12.93 -16.01
N SER A 16 -6.59 -12.15 -16.09
CA SER A 16 -6.26 -11.34 -17.27
C SER A 16 -5.89 -12.28 -18.41
N SER A 17 -6.75 -12.39 -19.43
CA SER A 17 -6.40 -13.05 -20.69
C SER A 17 -5.12 -12.42 -21.27
N GLU A 18 -4.25 -13.25 -21.84
CA GLU A 18 -2.93 -12.92 -22.45
C GLU A 18 -2.92 -11.80 -23.52
N ALA A 19 -4.05 -11.15 -23.80
CA ALA A 19 -4.22 -10.16 -24.87
C ALA A 19 -4.26 -8.69 -24.42
N ALA A 20 -4.37 -8.39 -23.12
CA ALA A 20 -4.46 -7.02 -22.62
C ALA A 20 -3.11 -6.50 -22.07
N TYR A 21 -2.20 -6.13 -22.96
CA TYR A 21 -0.91 -5.52 -22.58
C TYR A 21 -1.04 -4.00 -22.42
N LYS A 22 -0.45 -3.45 -21.34
CA LYS A 22 -0.16 -2.01 -21.24
C LYS A 22 1.25 -1.75 -21.77
N LEU A 23 1.41 -0.81 -22.70
CA LEU A 23 2.73 -0.41 -23.20
C LEU A 23 3.36 0.60 -22.25
N ILE A 24 4.57 0.32 -21.77
CA ILE A 24 5.35 1.22 -20.91
C ILE A 24 6.77 1.32 -21.46
N GLY A 25 7.06 2.43 -22.14
CA GLY A 25 8.29 2.57 -22.91
C GLY A 25 8.40 1.45 -23.96
N PRO A 26 9.49 0.67 -24.00
CA PRO A 26 9.64 -0.44 -24.93
C PRO A 26 8.95 -1.74 -24.47
N TYR A 27 8.38 -1.77 -23.26
CA TYR A 27 7.89 -3.01 -22.64
C TYR A 27 6.39 -3.22 -22.85
N LYS A 28 6.01 -4.49 -23.03
CA LYS A 28 4.62 -4.95 -22.91
C LYS A 28 4.41 -5.43 -21.48
N VAL A 29 3.47 -4.82 -20.76
CA VAL A 29 3.29 -5.05 -19.34
C VAL A 29 1.94 -5.71 -19.06
N VAL A 30 1.94 -6.80 -18.29
CA VAL A 30 0.73 -7.49 -17.83
C VAL A 30 0.42 -7.19 -16.36
N GLY A 31 -0.84 -7.43 -15.98
CA GLY A 31 -1.37 -7.14 -14.66
C GLY A 31 -1.81 -5.69 -14.50
N THR A 32 -1.93 -5.23 -13.26
CA THR A 32 -2.42 -3.87 -12.95
C THR A 32 -1.42 -3.09 -12.09
N SER A 33 -1.30 -1.80 -12.40
CA SER A 33 -0.63 -0.82 -11.53
C SER A 33 -1.58 -0.20 -10.51
N PHE A 34 -2.88 -0.47 -10.59
CA PHE A 34 -3.87 0.19 -9.75
C PHE A 34 -4.11 -0.60 -8.45
N LEU A 35 -4.05 0.10 -7.32
CA LEU A 35 -4.34 -0.46 -6.01
C LEU A 35 -5.84 -0.79 -5.92
N PHE A 36 -6.17 -2.08 -5.76
CA PHE A 36 -7.54 -2.62 -5.82
C PHE A 36 -8.26 -2.39 -7.17
N GLY A 37 -7.49 -2.34 -8.26
CA GLY A 37 -8.07 -2.16 -9.60
C GLY A 37 -8.54 -0.72 -9.85
N GLU A 38 -9.34 -0.55 -10.90
CA GLU A 38 -9.81 0.75 -11.37
C GLU A 38 -11.20 1.09 -10.81
N LYS A 39 -11.49 2.38 -10.65
CA LYS A 39 -12.83 2.92 -10.30
C LYS A 39 -13.36 2.44 -8.94
N ASN A 40 -12.56 2.58 -7.89
CA ASN A 40 -13.05 2.36 -6.53
C ASN A 40 -13.81 3.58 -6.02
N LYS A 41 -14.99 3.38 -5.42
CA LYS A 41 -15.75 4.50 -4.85
C LYS A 41 -15.01 5.08 -3.64
N GLY A 42 -15.05 6.40 -3.47
CA GLY A 42 -14.36 7.03 -2.36
C GLY A 42 -14.52 8.55 -2.28
N SER A 43 -13.67 9.15 -1.45
CA SER A 43 -13.56 10.59 -1.26
C SER A 43 -12.13 11.07 -1.53
N LEU A 44 -12.01 12.23 -2.15
CA LEU A 44 -10.74 12.88 -2.48
C LEU A 44 -10.65 14.23 -1.79
N TYR A 45 -9.52 14.53 -1.14
CA TYR A 45 -9.29 15.78 -0.45
C TYR A 45 -8.10 16.51 -1.10
N THR A 46 -8.36 17.68 -1.68
CA THR A 46 -7.33 18.51 -2.33
C THR A 46 -7.25 19.90 -1.67
N PRO A 47 -6.09 20.56 -1.76
CA PRO A 47 -5.94 21.94 -1.26
C PRO A 47 -6.81 22.94 -2.02
N GLU A 48 -6.99 22.73 -3.32
CA GLU A 48 -7.62 23.70 -4.24
C GLU A 48 -9.15 23.67 -4.16
N SER A 49 -9.74 22.48 -4.10
CA SER A 49 -11.19 22.27 -4.21
C SER A 49 -11.83 21.68 -2.96
N GLY A 50 -11.05 21.47 -1.89
CA GLY A 50 -11.53 20.83 -0.66
C GLY A 50 -11.87 19.35 -0.87
N ALA A 51 -13.02 18.92 -0.33
CA ALA A 51 -13.45 17.53 -0.36
C ALA A 51 -14.39 17.23 -1.53
N SER A 52 -14.07 16.21 -2.32
CA SER A 52 -14.95 15.62 -3.34
C SER A 52 -15.38 14.23 -2.88
N HIS A 53 -16.68 14.07 -2.61
CA HIS A 53 -17.24 12.82 -2.09
C HIS A 53 -17.92 11.99 -3.19
N GLY A 54 -17.95 10.66 -3.00
CA GLY A 54 -18.66 9.74 -3.88
C GLY A 54 -18.08 9.66 -5.30
N VAL A 55 -16.79 9.98 -5.45
CA VAL A 55 -16.07 9.91 -6.71
C VAL A 55 -15.51 8.50 -6.92
N PHE A 56 -15.27 8.12 -8.16
CA PHE A 56 -14.49 6.91 -8.44
C PHE A 56 -13.01 7.27 -8.50
N ILE A 57 -12.18 6.50 -7.81
CA ILE A 57 -10.75 6.72 -7.60
C ILE A 57 -10.00 5.50 -8.12
N SER A 58 -8.96 5.73 -8.92
CA SER A 58 -7.98 4.72 -9.33
C SER A 58 -6.60 5.22 -8.91
N TYR A 59 -5.97 4.54 -7.95
CA TYR A 59 -4.65 4.92 -7.45
C TYR A 59 -3.56 4.05 -8.08
N ASN A 60 -2.65 4.66 -8.84
CA ASN A 60 -1.58 3.96 -9.54
C ASN A 60 -0.33 3.86 -8.65
N THR A 61 0.01 2.66 -8.19
CA THR A 61 1.16 2.40 -7.31
C THR A 61 2.50 2.35 -8.03
N TYR A 62 2.53 2.46 -9.37
CA TYR A 62 3.77 2.55 -10.14
C TYR A 62 4.25 4.01 -10.25
N ASN A 63 3.39 4.91 -10.72
CA ASN A 63 3.73 6.34 -10.90
C ASN A 63 3.21 7.26 -9.79
N GLN A 64 2.46 6.72 -8.82
CA GLN A 64 1.87 7.43 -7.68
C GLN A 64 0.77 8.44 -8.07
N GLU A 65 0.28 8.41 -9.31
CA GLU A 65 -0.82 9.26 -9.77
C GLU A 65 -2.18 8.73 -9.29
N VAL A 66 -3.13 9.66 -9.16
CA VAL A 66 -4.51 9.35 -8.80
C VAL A 66 -5.40 9.82 -9.92
N GLU A 67 -6.14 8.90 -10.51
CA GLU A 67 -7.21 9.21 -11.45
C GLU A 67 -8.53 9.23 -10.71
N PHE A 68 -9.39 10.19 -11.01
CA PHE A 68 -10.72 10.21 -10.45
C PHE A 68 -11.79 10.67 -11.44
N LEU A 69 -13.00 10.14 -11.28
CA LEU A 69 -14.19 10.52 -12.03
C LEU A 69 -15.13 11.26 -11.07
N GLY A 70 -15.28 12.57 -11.30
CA GLY A 70 -16.22 13.41 -10.58
C GLY A 70 -17.63 13.31 -11.14
N ALA A 71 -18.64 13.64 -10.32
CA ALA A 71 -20.04 13.67 -10.74
C ALA A 71 -20.29 14.58 -11.96
N SER A 72 -19.54 15.69 -12.06
CA SER A 72 -19.63 16.64 -13.17
C SER A 72 -18.96 16.16 -14.47
N ASN A 73 -18.12 15.12 -14.42
CA ASN A 73 -17.37 14.59 -15.57
C ASN A 73 -17.31 13.04 -15.51
N PRO A 74 -18.46 12.34 -15.61
CA PRO A 74 -18.52 10.90 -15.42
C PRO A 74 -17.79 10.09 -16.51
N ASN A 75 -17.51 10.71 -17.66
CA ASN A 75 -16.94 10.05 -18.84
C ASN A 75 -15.48 10.40 -19.10
N LYS A 76 -14.87 11.28 -18.28
CA LYS A 76 -13.47 11.70 -18.46
C LYS A 76 -12.76 11.70 -17.12
N ALA A 77 -11.85 10.74 -16.94
CA ALA A 77 -11.01 10.69 -15.75
C ALA A 77 -10.10 11.92 -15.70
N LEU A 78 -10.07 12.57 -14.54
CA LEU A 78 -9.12 13.62 -14.23
C LEU A 78 -7.94 13.00 -13.49
N THR A 79 -6.73 13.25 -13.96
CA THR A 79 -5.51 12.77 -13.33
C THR A 79 -4.92 13.88 -12.46
N LYS A 80 -4.59 13.54 -11.22
CA LYS A 80 -3.85 14.39 -10.28
C LYS A 80 -2.50 13.76 -10.00
N THR A 81 -1.46 14.58 -10.08
CA THR A 81 -0.08 14.17 -9.82
C THR A 81 0.24 14.19 -8.33
N PRO A 82 1.30 13.48 -7.89
CA PRO A 82 1.73 13.49 -6.49
C PRO A 82 1.94 14.93 -5.97
N GLY A 83 1.31 15.25 -4.85
CA GLY A 83 1.36 16.57 -4.22
C GLY A 83 0.19 17.50 -4.54
N GLN A 84 -0.72 17.11 -5.46
CA GLN A 84 -1.96 17.85 -5.70
C GLN A 84 -3.16 17.37 -4.86
N ILE A 85 -2.96 16.31 -4.07
CA ILE A 85 -3.95 15.67 -3.22
C ILE A 85 -3.34 15.52 -1.83
N ASP A 86 -4.08 15.90 -0.80
CA ASP A 86 -3.65 15.80 0.60
C ASP A 86 -3.91 14.40 1.15
N SER A 87 -5.12 13.90 0.91
CA SER A 87 -5.54 12.57 1.31
C SER A 87 -6.69 12.07 0.44
N MET A 88 -6.92 10.77 0.48
CA MET A 88 -8.06 10.12 -0.15
C MET A 88 -8.55 8.97 0.72
N GLU A 89 -9.83 8.66 0.58
CA GLU A 89 -10.46 7.53 1.24
C GLU A 89 -11.09 6.65 0.18
N ILE A 90 -10.74 5.36 0.17
CA ILE A 90 -11.38 4.36 -0.68
C ILE A 90 -12.41 3.62 0.17
N ASP A 91 -13.64 3.58 -0.27
CA ASP A 91 -14.74 2.89 0.42
C ASP A 91 -14.49 1.37 0.42
N ALA A 92 -15.06 0.68 1.41
CA ALA A 92 -15.04 -0.77 1.44
C ALA A 92 -15.69 -1.34 0.16
N ASN A 93 -15.03 -2.33 -0.44
CA ASN A 93 -15.49 -3.01 -1.63
C ASN A 93 -15.15 -4.51 -1.53
N PRO A 94 -16.08 -5.33 -1.04
CA PRO A 94 -15.85 -6.76 -0.87
C PRO A 94 -15.48 -7.50 -2.17
N ASN A 95 -15.91 -6.97 -3.34
CA ASN A 95 -15.61 -7.58 -4.64
C ASN A 95 -14.12 -7.61 -4.97
N VAL A 96 -13.35 -6.68 -4.41
CA VAL A 96 -11.89 -6.60 -4.58
C VAL A 96 -11.13 -7.05 -3.32
N GLY A 97 -11.83 -7.68 -2.38
CA GLY A 97 -11.27 -8.13 -1.10
C GLY A 97 -11.06 -7.01 -0.09
N LEU A 98 -11.67 -5.84 -0.29
CA LEU A 98 -11.54 -4.71 0.62
C LEU A 98 -12.69 -4.64 1.61
N GLU A 99 -12.48 -5.19 2.81
CA GLU A 99 -13.52 -5.26 3.85
C GLU A 99 -13.75 -3.94 4.59
N ASN A 100 -12.70 -3.13 4.73
CA ASN A 100 -12.73 -1.88 5.48
C ASN A 100 -12.30 -0.71 4.60
N PRO A 101 -12.85 0.51 4.79
CA PRO A 101 -12.39 1.69 4.07
C PRO A 101 -10.90 1.95 4.30
N LEU A 102 -10.20 2.39 3.26
CA LEU A 102 -8.78 2.73 3.34
C LEU A 102 -8.61 4.23 3.36
N LYS A 103 -7.88 4.73 4.35
CA LYS A 103 -7.43 6.11 4.38
C LYS A 103 -6.01 6.21 3.89
N LEU A 104 -5.80 6.91 2.78
CA LEU A 104 -4.50 7.16 2.20
C LEU A 104 -4.12 8.63 2.42
N ILE A 105 -2.92 8.86 2.95
CA ILE A 105 -2.42 10.19 3.31
C ILE A 105 -1.15 10.46 2.53
N TYR A 106 -1.05 11.64 1.92
CA TYR A 106 0.15 12.03 1.18
C TYR A 106 1.33 12.30 2.11
N GLY A 107 2.53 11.90 1.69
CA GLY A 107 3.73 11.91 2.51
C GLY A 107 4.07 13.23 3.21
N SER A 108 3.82 14.37 2.56
CA SER A 108 4.12 15.69 3.16
C SER A 108 3.35 15.93 4.46
N HIS A 109 2.13 15.40 4.59
CA HIS A 109 1.31 15.48 5.80
C HIS A 109 1.78 14.57 6.93
N LEU A 110 2.66 13.62 6.62
CA LEU A 110 3.29 12.72 7.59
C LEU A 110 4.72 13.16 7.95
N GLY A 111 5.19 14.28 7.39
CA GLY A 111 6.54 14.79 7.62
C GLY A 111 7.63 14.06 6.81
N THR A 112 7.27 13.49 5.66
CA THR A 112 8.22 12.90 4.69
C THR A 112 8.18 13.65 3.36
N ASN A 113 9.33 13.76 2.70
CA ASN A 113 9.46 14.35 1.36
C ASN A 113 9.14 13.34 0.24
N ASP A 114 8.76 12.12 0.59
CA ASP A 114 8.41 11.07 -0.35
C ASP A 114 7.09 11.39 -1.07
N LYS A 115 7.12 11.38 -2.40
CA LYS A 115 5.99 11.68 -3.28
C LYS A 115 5.06 10.47 -3.43
N SER A 116 4.60 9.94 -2.31
CA SER A 116 3.82 8.69 -2.24
C SER A 116 2.67 8.82 -1.25
N PHE A 117 1.65 7.99 -1.41
CA PHE A 117 0.58 7.86 -0.42
C PHE A 117 0.83 6.70 0.54
N TYR A 118 0.41 6.90 1.79
CA TYR A 118 0.54 5.95 2.87
C TYR A 118 -0.85 5.59 3.40
N VAL A 119 -1.15 4.30 3.43
CA VAL A 119 -2.39 3.75 3.99
C VAL A 119 -2.26 3.70 5.51
N LEU A 120 -3.20 4.31 6.21
CA LEU A 120 -3.31 4.19 7.66
C LEU A 120 -3.83 2.78 8.00
N VAL A 121 -3.00 1.97 8.63
CA VAL A 121 -3.36 0.60 9.06
C VAL A 121 -3.91 0.61 10.47
N PHE A 122 -3.27 1.38 11.36
CA PHE A 122 -3.67 1.47 12.76
C PHE A 122 -3.34 2.85 13.32
N LYS A 123 -4.28 3.42 14.08
CA LYS A 123 -4.09 4.69 14.78
C LYS A 123 -4.19 4.48 16.28
N GLY A 124 -3.04 4.42 16.95
CA GLY A 124 -2.94 4.40 18.41
C GLY A 124 -2.79 5.79 19.01
N SER A 125 -2.85 5.87 20.33
CA SER A 125 -2.62 7.11 21.10
C SER A 125 -1.17 7.59 21.03
N ARG A 126 -0.23 6.65 21.00
CA ARG A 126 1.22 6.94 20.90
C ARG A 126 1.80 6.64 19.53
N PHE A 127 1.45 5.49 18.95
CA PHE A 127 1.99 5.04 17.67
C PHE A 127 0.90 4.94 16.62
N SER A 128 1.20 5.38 15.41
CA SER A 128 0.36 5.10 14.23
C SER A 128 1.17 4.31 13.21
N LEU A 129 0.53 3.27 12.64
CA LEU A 129 1.13 2.39 11.66
C LEU A 129 0.59 2.74 10.27
N TYR A 130 1.52 2.87 9.34
CA TYR A 130 1.27 3.19 7.95
C TYR A 130 1.86 2.13 7.04
N LYS A 131 1.24 1.97 5.89
CA LYS A 131 1.68 1.06 4.85
C LYS A 131 1.80 1.79 3.53
N LYS A 132 2.96 1.66 2.89
CA LYS A 132 3.22 2.18 1.55
C LYS A 132 3.15 1.05 0.54
N TYR A 133 2.46 1.26 -0.57
CA TYR A 133 2.45 0.37 -1.71
C TYR A 133 3.33 0.92 -2.83
N LYS A 134 4.06 0.04 -3.50
CA LYS A 134 4.90 0.38 -4.65
C LYS A 134 4.85 -0.75 -5.65
N SER A 135 4.54 -0.44 -6.90
CA SER A 135 4.69 -1.38 -8.00
C SER A 135 5.97 -1.11 -8.76
N ASP A 136 6.65 -2.18 -9.16
CA ASP A 136 7.81 -2.17 -10.05
C ASP A 136 7.55 -3.07 -11.27
N LEU A 137 8.37 -2.97 -12.30
CA LEU A 137 8.29 -3.84 -13.47
C LEU A 137 9.22 -5.05 -13.30
N GLY A 138 8.62 -6.22 -13.07
CA GLY A 138 9.34 -7.49 -12.95
C GLY A 138 9.31 -8.31 -14.23
N TYR A 139 10.10 -9.38 -14.26
CA TYR A 139 10.10 -10.37 -15.33
C TYR A 139 8.92 -11.33 -15.20
N VAL A 140 8.35 -11.73 -16.33
CA VAL A 140 7.30 -12.75 -16.37
C VAL A 140 7.95 -14.13 -16.36
N SER A 141 7.81 -14.85 -15.24
CA SER A 141 8.45 -16.17 -15.04
C SER A 141 7.96 -17.27 -15.99
N THR A 142 6.81 -17.10 -16.63
CA THR A 142 6.20 -18.12 -17.50
C THR A 142 6.55 -17.95 -18.98
N ASN A 143 7.20 -16.85 -19.38
CA ASN A 143 7.48 -16.56 -20.78
C ASN A 143 8.86 -15.92 -20.96
N TYR A 144 9.89 -16.76 -20.94
CA TYR A 144 11.30 -16.37 -21.12
C TYR A 144 11.66 -15.96 -22.55
N VAL A 145 10.79 -16.24 -23.53
CA VAL A 145 11.08 -16.01 -24.96
C VAL A 145 10.82 -14.55 -25.36
N GLN A 146 9.90 -13.86 -24.68
CA GLN A 146 9.58 -12.45 -24.94
C GLN A 146 10.37 -11.54 -23.99
N SER A 147 11.55 -11.10 -24.44
CA SER A 147 12.43 -10.25 -23.63
C SER A 147 11.83 -8.88 -23.27
N GLU A 148 10.83 -8.42 -24.03
CA GLU A 148 10.08 -7.18 -23.81
C GLU A 148 8.92 -7.32 -22.82
N LEU A 149 8.58 -8.55 -22.43
CA LEU A 149 7.44 -8.81 -21.56
C LEU A 149 7.81 -8.54 -20.09
N ARG A 150 6.98 -7.76 -19.41
CA ARG A 150 7.10 -7.42 -17.98
C ARG A 150 5.77 -7.59 -17.28
N GLN A 151 5.80 -7.65 -15.95
CA GLN A 151 4.61 -7.63 -15.10
C GLN A 151 4.72 -6.57 -14.02
N PHE A 152 3.59 -6.03 -13.58
CA PHE A 152 3.56 -5.16 -12.41
C PHE A 152 3.70 -5.94 -11.12
N ASP A 153 4.87 -5.89 -10.49
CA ASP A 153 5.13 -6.48 -9.17
C ASP A 153 4.84 -5.50 -8.05
N LEU A 154 3.72 -5.75 -7.35
CA LEU A 154 3.34 -4.98 -6.18
C LEU A 154 4.19 -5.41 -4.98
N SER A 155 4.73 -4.43 -4.30
CA SER A 155 5.46 -4.56 -3.05
C SER A 155 4.89 -3.60 -2.01
N PHE A 156 5.22 -3.84 -0.74
CA PHE A 156 4.82 -2.94 0.33
C PHE A 156 5.85 -2.86 1.45
N GLU A 157 5.83 -1.70 2.10
CA GLU A 157 6.70 -1.32 3.19
C GLU A 157 5.88 -0.73 4.34
N PHE A 158 6.32 -0.96 5.57
CA PHE A 158 5.66 -0.43 6.76
C PHE A 158 6.43 0.76 7.32
N TYR A 159 5.68 1.71 7.84
CA TYR A 159 6.19 2.93 8.46
C TYR A 159 5.42 3.19 9.74
N TYR A 160 6.04 3.89 10.69
CA TYR A 160 5.36 4.31 11.91
C TYR A 160 5.70 5.75 12.27
N THR A 161 4.77 6.36 13.00
CA THR A 161 5.00 7.62 13.73
C THR A 161 4.90 7.36 15.23
N ASP A 162 5.62 8.17 16.01
CA ASP A 162 5.55 8.22 17.47
C ASP A 162 5.14 9.64 17.88
N SER A 163 4.08 9.79 18.67
CA SER A 163 3.62 11.11 19.13
C SER A 163 4.60 11.75 20.12
N THR A 164 5.44 10.95 20.79
CA THR A 164 6.44 11.44 21.75
C THR A 164 7.75 11.85 21.10
N ARG A 165 8.01 11.37 19.87
CA ARG A 165 9.22 11.66 19.11
C ARG A 165 8.85 11.98 17.67
N SER A 166 9.01 13.24 17.27
CA SER A 166 8.79 13.64 15.89
C SER A 166 9.63 12.79 14.94
N GLY A 167 8.97 12.02 14.08
CA GLY A 167 9.65 11.22 13.05
C GLY A 167 8.74 10.22 12.37
N PHE A 168 8.81 10.20 11.05
CA PHE A 168 8.22 9.17 10.20
C PHE A 168 9.30 8.16 9.84
N LYS A 169 9.19 6.94 10.40
CA LYS A 169 10.27 5.94 10.30
C LYS A 169 9.82 4.70 9.57
N LYS A 170 10.66 4.25 8.63
CA LYS A 170 10.50 2.96 7.96
C LYS A 170 10.80 1.83 8.94
N ILE A 171 9.97 0.79 8.91
CA ILE A 171 10.23 -0.48 9.58
C ILE A 171 11.02 -1.34 8.61
N GLU A 172 12.29 -1.58 8.93
CA GLU A 172 13.09 -2.56 8.21
C GLU A 172 12.58 -3.97 8.53
N LYS A 173 12.38 -4.79 7.51
CA LYS A 173 12.08 -6.20 7.68
C LYS A 173 13.37 -6.91 8.12
N GLU A 174 13.69 -6.91 9.42
CA GLU A 174 14.69 -7.85 9.95
C GLU A 174 14.06 -9.26 9.92
N PHE A 175 14.13 -9.95 8.78
CA PHE A 175 13.95 -11.40 8.73
C PHE A 175 15.20 -12.07 9.31
N GLY A 176 15.15 -12.46 10.57
CA GLY A 176 16.12 -13.37 11.17
C GLY A 176 17.23 -12.69 11.98
N LYS A 177 16.96 -12.53 13.27
CA LYS A 177 17.65 -13.20 14.39
C LYS A 177 17.13 -12.55 15.66
N CYS A 178 16.01 -13.09 16.17
CA CYS A 178 15.73 -12.93 17.59
C CYS A 178 16.90 -13.60 18.31
N GLY A 179 17.85 -12.79 18.77
CA GLY A 179 19.00 -13.24 19.53
C GLY A 179 18.49 -14.11 20.66
N GLN A 180 18.84 -15.39 20.59
CA GLN A 180 18.66 -16.35 21.64
C GLN A 180 19.32 -15.80 22.92
N ARG A 181 18.51 -15.19 23.76
CA ARG A 181 18.76 -15.03 25.20
C ARG A 181 17.44 -14.89 25.94
N ILE A 182 16.48 -15.74 25.59
CA ILE A 182 15.44 -16.13 26.53
C ILE A 182 16.06 -17.30 27.30
N GLN A 183 16.40 -17.05 28.57
CA GLN A 183 16.82 -18.10 29.48
C GLN A 183 15.76 -19.22 29.45
N ALA A 184 16.24 -20.45 29.37
CA ALA A 184 15.43 -21.66 29.28
C ALA A 184 14.34 -21.66 30.37
N GLY A 185 13.08 -21.84 29.98
CA GLY A 185 12.04 -22.04 30.99
C GLY A 185 10.58 -21.98 30.56
N GLN A 186 10.21 -21.28 29.48
CA GLN A 186 8.78 -21.18 29.13
C GLN A 186 8.52 -21.37 27.63
N ARG A 187 7.92 -22.53 27.31
CA ARG A 187 7.30 -22.79 26.00
C ARG A 187 5.94 -22.11 25.99
N HIS A 188 5.77 -21.07 25.17
CA HIS A 188 4.44 -20.64 24.76
C HIS A 188 4.28 -20.86 23.26
N TYR A 189 3.51 -21.89 22.94
CA TYR A 189 2.93 -22.12 21.63
C TYR A 189 1.72 -21.18 21.49
N PHE A 190 1.67 -20.36 20.45
CA PHE A 190 0.47 -19.58 20.10
C PHE A 190 0.05 -19.95 18.67
N PRO A 191 -1.13 -20.57 18.49
CA PRO A 191 -1.73 -20.73 17.18
C PRO A 191 -2.43 -19.42 16.80
N GLY A 192 -2.12 -18.89 15.61
CA GLY A 192 -2.72 -17.64 15.10
C GLY A 192 -1.65 -16.65 14.68
N GLY A 193 -1.58 -16.38 13.37
CA GLY A 193 -0.50 -15.63 12.71
C GLY A 193 -0.46 -14.13 13.01
N SER A 194 -0.20 -13.75 14.26
CA SER A 194 0.09 -12.38 14.68
C SER A 194 1.52 -11.99 14.30
N TYR A 195 1.68 -10.84 13.62
CA TYR A 195 3.00 -10.26 13.38
C TYR A 195 3.39 -9.40 14.58
N ARG A 196 4.55 -9.67 15.18
CA ARG A 196 5.19 -8.77 16.14
C ARG A 196 6.26 -7.96 15.41
N PHE A 197 6.10 -6.65 15.43
CA PHE A 197 7.10 -5.72 14.91
C PHE A 197 7.98 -5.25 16.08
N TYR A 198 9.29 -5.34 15.90
CA TYR A 198 10.27 -4.89 16.89
C TYR A 198 10.86 -3.56 16.44
N CYS A 199 10.72 -2.53 17.26
CA CYS A 199 11.46 -1.28 17.08
C CYS A 199 12.80 -1.38 17.80
N LYS A 200 13.90 -1.15 17.09
CA LYS A 200 15.25 -1.11 17.66
C LYS A 200 15.40 0.17 18.49
N SER A 201 15.07 0.09 19.79
CA SER A 201 15.35 1.15 20.76
C SER A 201 16.78 1.00 21.29
N ARG A 202 17.52 2.11 21.39
CA ARG A 202 18.81 2.17 22.12
C ARG A 202 18.64 2.10 23.65
N SER A 203 17.41 2.13 24.17
CA SER A 203 17.14 1.83 25.59
C SER A 203 16.77 0.36 25.76
N ARG A 204 17.11 -0.22 26.92
CA ARG A 204 16.97 -1.64 27.29
C ARG A 204 15.54 -2.22 27.25
N ALA A 205 14.56 -1.52 26.69
CA ALA A 205 13.19 -1.99 26.49
C ALA A 205 12.83 -1.92 25.00
N ALA A 206 12.85 -3.08 24.33
CA ALA A 206 12.21 -3.23 23.03
C ALA A 206 10.69 -3.33 23.27
N GLU A 207 9.94 -2.25 23.01
CA GLU A 207 8.48 -2.28 23.06
C GLU A 207 7.96 -3.16 21.90
N CYS A 208 7.20 -4.20 22.25
CA CYS A 208 6.60 -5.13 21.31
C CYS A 208 5.25 -4.58 20.85
N ILE A 209 5.08 -4.35 19.54
CA ILE A 209 3.76 -4.09 18.95
C ILE A 209 3.26 -5.43 18.41
N SER A 210 2.23 -6.00 19.04
CA SER A 210 1.49 -7.13 18.47
C SER A 210 0.33 -6.61 17.63
N ILE A 211 0.24 -7.06 16.39
CA ILE A 211 -0.96 -6.87 15.57
C ILE A 211 -1.68 -8.22 15.54
N SER A 212 -2.88 -8.26 16.11
CA SER A 212 -3.83 -9.38 16.05
C SER A 212 -4.59 -9.36 14.73
#